data_AF-A0A395NF54-F1
#
_entry.id   AF-A0A395NF54-F1
#
_cell.length_a   1.000
_cell.length_b   1.000
_cell.length_c   1.000
_cell.angle_alpha   90.00
_cell.angle_beta   90.00
_cell.angle_gamma   90.00
#
_symmetry.space_group_name_H-M   'P 1'
#
loop_
_entity.id
_entity.type
_entity.pdbx_description
1 polymer ?
#
loop_
_entity_poly.entity_id
_entity_poly.type
_entity_poly.pdbx_seq_one_letter_code
_entity_poly.pdbx_strand_id
1 'polypeptide(L)'
;MSVKVAVAGATGSAGTPIVIELLKAGHHVTALSRSGSNGSSKLPRHPNLSIVEVDYDSVTSLTAALQSHAVVIAAFPVATPIGSQNTLIDAAIAAGVTRFFPSEFGTDTNNLNSMKLPVFANKMQALEYLRTKIAKHPSFSYTALCTGPFLDWALETAFLLNPKTHSATVYDGGNLPFSTTTLATISKAVVSIIDCLDATKNRHVYIYDAVVTQNKLIDLAKRIDGKDWKLTFVDSDAVSKEAHQEYKNANPDVVKGLIPLLHISVLGKGYGGDFSGHSDNELLGIKGMSDEDLGNLMAKTNYFLSALFCSYIDFRELDLENYIEMGEQQSSKQLFKLNALRAQNFKPILTFDEMSNLPVEQQIPMPKIFIVSCDDPRINASHILGLKQWDAVVATGVAGRIAHQFENMLFLDHFLHFEDIMIIHHTVTNQFFDQDCSAGLFRNSEIRQALEERAPGHHNIQLPGYEDLEQSVRDDIEFVKSSPLVRQELAVRTTGYIYDIRTEHIDTISAILLP
;
A
#
# COMPACT_ATOMS: atom_id res chain seq x y z
N MET A 1 -11.72 -3.80 -27.61
CA MET A 1 -10.74 -3.30 -28.62
C MET A 1 -9.65 -2.55 -27.88
N SER A 2 -8.37 -2.64 -28.27
CA SER A 2 -7.32 -1.83 -27.62
C SER A 2 -7.53 -0.35 -27.90
N VAL A 3 -7.60 0.49 -26.86
CA VAL A 3 -7.69 1.95 -26.93
C VAL A 3 -6.51 2.60 -26.22
N LYS A 4 -6.25 3.88 -26.53
CA LYS A 4 -5.28 4.69 -25.82
C LYS A 4 -5.98 5.54 -24.75
N VAL A 5 -5.62 5.33 -23.49
CA VAL A 5 -6.24 5.93 -22.31
C VAL A 5 -5.22 6.79 -21.57
N ALA A 6 -5.56 8.05 -21.28
CA ALA A 6 -4.74 8.88 -20.41
C ALA A 6 -5.32 8.88 -18.98
N VAL A 7 -4.46 8.79 -17.97
CA VAL A 7 -4.85 8.79 -16.56
C VAL A 7 -4.15 9.93 -15.84
N ALA A 8 -4.92 10.93 -15.39
CA ALA A 8 -4.47 11.96 -14.47
C ALA A 8 -4.68 11.51 -13.02
N GLY A 9 -3.68 11.69 -12.15
CA GLY A 9 -3.70 11.10 -10.81
C GLY A 9 -3.36 9.61 -10.79
N ALA A 10 -2.61 9.13 -11.80
CA ALA A 10 -2.24 7.73 -12.00
C ALA A 10 -1.56 7.05 -10.80
N THR A 11 -0.92 7.82 -9.91
CA THR A 11 -0.15 7.29 -8.76
C THR A 11 -0.93 7.35 -7.43
N GLY A 12 -2.20 7.76 -7.48
CA GLY A 12 -3.10 7.78 -6.32
C GLY A 12 -3.72 6.42 -6.02
N SER A 13 -4.48 6.35 -4.92
CA SER A 13 -5.10 5.10 -4.44
C SER A 13 -6.04 4.46 -5.47
N ALA A 14 -6.84 5.27 -6.18
CA ALA A 14 -7.69 4.77 -7.28
C ALA A 14 -6.94 4.69 -8.61
N GLY A 15 -6.05 5.65 -8.90
CA GLY A 15 -5.36 5.74 -10.18
C GLY A 15 -4.43 4.55 -10.46
N THR A 16 -3.68 4.10 -9.46
CA THR A 16 -2.71 3.01 -9.62
C THR A 16 -3.36 1.69 -10.04
N PRO A 17 -4.39 1.19 -9.33
CA PRO A 17 -5.06 -0.05 -9.74
C PRO A 17 -5.80 0.10 -11.07
N ILE A 18 -6.34 1.29 -11.39
CA ILE A 18 -6.93 1.57 -12.72
C ILE A 18 -5.88 1.42 -13.83
N VAL A 19 -4.70 2.01 -13.67
CA VAL A 19 -3.61 1.88 -14.65
C VAL A 19 -3.23 0.41 -14.84
N ILE A 20 -3.05 -0.33 -13.75
CA ILE A 20 -2.70 -1.76 -13.80
C ILE A 20 -3.76 -2.56 -14.55
N GLU A 21 -5.05 -2.34 -14.27
CA GLU A 21 -6.13 -3.10 -14.89
C GLU A 21 -6.31 -2.76 -16.37
N LEU A 22 -6.15 -1.48 -16.75
CA LEU A 22 -6.12 -1.08 -18.16
C LEU A 22 -4.99 -1.76 -18.94
N LEU A 23 -3.80 -1.86 -18.35
CA LEU A 23 -2.65 -2.54 -18.97
C LEU A 23 -2.91 -4.05 -19.12
N LYS A 24 -3.49 -4.69 -18.10
CA LYS A 24 -3.89 -6.11 -18.16
C LYS A 24 -4.94 -6.37 -19.25
N ALA A 25 -5.86 -5.43 -19.46
CA ALA A 25 -6.84 -5.49 -20.55
C ALA A 25 -6.22 -5.22 -21.94
N GLY A 26 -4.91 -5.00 -22.03
CA GLY A 26 -4.18 -4.78 -23.27
C GLY A 26 -4.30 -3.37 -23.84
N HIS A 27 -4.80 -2.40 -23.06
CA HIS A 27 -4.87 -1.01 -23.49
C HIS A 27 -3.50 -0.31 -23.42
N HIS A 28 -3.36 0.77 -24.19
CA HIS A 28 -2.21 1.66 -24.10
C HIS A 28 -2.52 2.77 -23.10
N VAL A 29 -1.69 2.93 -22.08
CA VAL A 29 -1.94 3.86 -20.98
C VAL A 29 -0.88 4.95 -20.97
N THR A 30 -1.33 6.20 -20.90
CA THR A 30 -0.47 7.36 -20.64
C THR A 30 -0.76 7.89 -19.24
N ALA A 31 0.17 7.69 -18.30
CA ALA A 31 0.10 8.29 -16.98
C ALA A 31 0.57 9.74 -17.05
N LEU A 32 -0.32 10.69 -16.73
CA LEU A 32 0.00 12.11 -16.67
C LEU A 32 0.63 12.46 -15.33
N SER A 33 1.94 12.71 -15.35
CA SER A 33 2.72 13.14 -14.20
C SER A 33 2.78 14.66 -14.14
N ARG A 34 2.72 15.25 -12.94
CA ARG A 34 3.01 16.68 -12.79
C ARG A 34 4.51 16.89 -13.01
N SER A 35 4.89 17.96 -13.70
CA SER A 35 6.30 18.34 -13.88
C SER A 35 7.05 18.35 -12.54
N GLY A 36 8.18 17.63 -12.48
CA GLY A 36 9.01 17.50 -11.27
C GLY A 36 8.48 16.53 -10.20
N SER A 37 7.48 15.70 -10.50
CA SER A 37 6.99 14.70 -9.54
C SER A 37 7.75 13.36 -9.63
N ASN A 38 8.19 12.84 -8.49
CA ASN A 38 8.89 11.54 -8.39
C ASN A 38 7.93 10.36 -8.16
N GLY A 39 6.61 10.56 -8.31
CA GLY A 39 5.61 9.55 -7.97
C GLY A 39 5.49 8.40 -8.98
N SER A 40 6.10 8.54 -10.16
CA SER A 40 6.01 7.57 -11.25
C SER A 40 6.65 6.22 -10.93
N SER A 41 7.56 6.15 -9.95
CA SER A 41 8.14 4.91 -9.45
C SER A 41 7.12 3.93 -8.86
N LYS A 42 5.92 4.41 -8.49
CA LYS A 42 4.81 3.57 -8.01
C LYS A 42 4.10 2.79 -9.11
N LEU A 43 4.31 3.15 -10.38
CA LEU A 43 3.68 2.49 -11.52
C LEU A 43 4.55 1.33 -12.02
N PRO A 44 3.94 0.22 -12.50
CA PRO A 44 4.69 -0.90 -13.03
C PRO A 44 5.44 -0.50 -14.32
N ARG A 45 6.57 -1.16 -14.60
CA ARG A 45 7.16 -1.09 -15.94
C ARG A 45 6.35 -1.98 -16.88
N HIS A 46 5.86 -1.42 -17.98
CA HIS A 46 5.06 -2.16 -18.95
C HIS A 46 5.24 -1.55 -20.37
N PRO A 47 5.32 -2.36 -21.44
CA PRO A 47 5.51 -1.85 -22.80
C PRO A 47 4.38 -0.91 -23.26
N ASN A 48 3.16 -1.13 -22.76
CA ASN A 48 2.00 -0.31 -23.08
C ASN A 48 1.80 0.89 -22.12
N LEU A 49 2.73 1.14 -21.19
CA LEU A 49 2.67 2.29 -20.28
C LEU A 49 3.67 3.36 -20.72
N SER A 50 3.18 4.58 -20.88
CA SER A 50 4.00 5.78 -21.04
C SER A 50 3.73 6.75 -19.88
N ILE A 51 4.77 7.41 -19.39
CA ILE A 51 4.65 8.49 -18.42
C ILE A 51 4.96 9.80 -19.14
N VAL A 52 4.05 10.76 -19.07
CA VAL A 52 4.22 12.07 -19.71
C VAL A 52 4.08 13.16 -18.65
N GLU A 53 5.11 13.99 -18.54
CA GLU A 53 5.07 15.17 -17.68
C GLU A 53 4.23 16.26 -18.33
N VAL A 54 3.35 16.86 -17.52
CA VAL A 54 2.44 17.92 -17.96
C VAL A 54 2.34 19.02 -16.93
N ASP A 55 2.10 20.23 -17.43
CA ASP A 55 1.60 21.35 -16.66
C ASP A 55 0.07 21.31 -16.64
N TYR A 56 -0.50 21.03 -15.47
CA TYR A 56 -1.95 20.92 -15.29
C TYR A 56 -2.69 22.25 -15.41
N ASP A 57 -1.97 23.38 -15.37
CA ASP A 57 -2.54 24.72 -15.56
C ASP A 57 -2.50 25.16 -17.04
N SER A 58 -1.89 24.36 -17.93
CA SER A 58 -1.73 24.65 -19.35
C SER A 58 -2.55 23.73 -20.24
N VAL A 59 -3.60 24.26 -20.86
CA VAL A 59 -4.41 23.55 -21.87
C VAL A 59 -3.51 23.04 -23.00
N THR A 60 -2.54 23.83 -23.44
CA THR A 60 -1.61 23.45 -24.52
C THR A 60 -0.74 22.26 -24.13
N SER A 61 -0.17 22.27 -22.91
CA SER A 61 0.65 21.16 -22.41
C SER A 61 -0.14 19.85 -22.37
N LEU A 62 -1.33 19.89 -21.77
CA LEU A 62 -2.22 18.74 -21.68
C LEU A 62 -2.70 18.29 -23.07
N THR A 63 -3.05 19.21 -23.97
CA THR A 63 -3.52 18.87 -25.32
C THR A 63 -2.45 18.12 -26.13
N ALA A 64 -1.17 18.50 -25.97
CA ALA A 64 -0.06 17.81 -26.60
C ALA A 64 0.09 16.37 -26.07
N ALA A 65 -0.05 16.17 -24.76
CA ALA A 65 0.00 14.85 -24.14
C ALA A 65 -1.21 13.96 -24.50
N LEU A 66 -2.37 14.57 -24.77
CA LEU A 66 -3.63 13.88 -25.03
C LEU A 66 -3.88 13.53 -26.49
N GLN A 67 -2.97 13.87 -27.42
CA GLN A 67 -3.12 13.51 -28.83
C GLN A 67 -3.35 12.01 -29.05
N SER A 68 -4.31 11.68 -29.91
CA SER A 68 -4.71 10.29 -30.25
C SER A 68 -5.26 9.46 -29.08
N HIS A 69 -5.64 10.07 -27.95
CA HIS A 69 -6.32 9.35 -26.87
C HIS A 69 -7.83 9.32 -27.11
N ALA A 70 -8.45 8.17 -26.88
CA ALA A 70 -9.91 8.04 -26.96
C ALA A 70 -10.58 8.38 -25.63
N VAL A 71 -9.89 8.08 -24.52
CA VAL A 71 -10.42 8.16 -23.16
C VAL A 71 -9.44 8.92 -22.26
N VAL A 72 -9.97 9.79 -21.39
CA VAL A 72 -9.22 10.43 -20.31
C VAL A 72 -9.91 10.14 -18.97
N ILE A 73 -9.13 9.75 -17.97
CA ILE A 73 -9.60 9.46 -16.62
C ILE A 73 -8.92 10.40 -15.63
N ALA A 74 -9.71 11.13 -14.85
CA ALA A 74 -9.24 11.92 -13.72
C ALA A 74 -9.46 11.14 -12.42
N ALA A 75 -8.39 10.88 -11.68
CA ALA A 75 -8.40 10.19 -10.39
C ALA A 75 -7.74 11.09 -9.31
N PHE A 76 -8.31 12.27 -9.11
CA PHE A 76 -7.79 13.27 -8.18
C PHE A 76 -8.36 13.10 -6.75
N PRO A 77 -7.58 13.46 -5.71
CA PRO A 77 -8.10 13.51 -4.35
C PRO A 77 -9.28 14.49 -4.21
N VAL A 78 -10.21 14.19 -3.30
CA VAL A 78 -11.36 15.08 -3.02
C VAL A 78 -10.93 16.47 -2.53
N ALA A 79 -9.76 16.59 -1.90
CA ALA A 79 -9.20 17.85 -1.43
C ALA A 79 -8.62 18.74 -2.55
N THR A 80 -8.67 18.30 -3.82
CA THR A 80 -8.17 19.08 -4.95
C THR A 80 -9.03 20.34 -5.15
N PRO A 81 -8.42 21.52 -5.44
CA PRO A 81 -9.16 22.77 -5.59
C PRO A 81 -10.31 22.71 -6.61
N ILE A 82 -11.32 23.57 -6.39
CA ILE A 82 -12.42 23.76 -7.33
C ILE A 82 -11.85 24.26 -8.66
N GLY A 83 -12.33 23.71 -9.78
CA GLY A 83 -11.85 24.09 -11.12
C GLY A 83 -10.61 23.33 -11.60
N SER A 84 -9.94 22.54 -10.76
CA SER A 84 -8.72 21.82 -11.16
C SER A 84 -8.90 20.78 -12.26
N GLN A 85 -10.13 20.41 -12.61
CA GLN A 85 -10.42 19.52 -13.74
C GLN A 85 -10.66 20.28 -15.05
N ASN A 86 -10.89 21.60 -15.01
CA ASN A 86 -11.33 22.38 -16.19
C ASN A 86 -10.31 22.36 -17.31
N THR A 87 -9.04 22.63 -17.00
CA THR A 87 -7.94 22.63 -17.98
C THR A 87 -7.79 21.27 -18.64
N LEU A 88 -7.93 20.18 -17.87
CA LEU A 88 -7.87 18.81 -18.37
C LEU A 88 -9.06 18.47 -19.27
N ILE A 89 -10.26 18.93 -18.92
CA ILE A 89 -11.47 18.78 -19.75
C ILE A 89 -11.30 19.53 -21.07
N ASP A 90 -10.85 20.78 -21.03
CA ASP A 90 -10.63 21.60 -22.22
C ASP A 90 -9.57 21.01 -23.14
N ALA A 91 -8.48 20.52 -22.56
CA ALA A 91 -7.42 19.84 -23.30
C ALA A 91 -7.89 18.52 -23.92
N ALA A 92 -8.72 17.74 -23.21
CA ALA A 92 -9.29 16.52 -23.75
C ALA A 92 -10.16 16.80 -24.98
N ILE A 93 -11.01 17.83 -24.91
CA ILE A 93 -11.83 18.28 -26.05
C ILE A 93 -10.95 18.74 -27.20
N ALA A 94 -9.93 19.58 -26.93
CA ALA A 94 -9.02 20.09 -27.94
C ALA A 94 -8.19 18.98 -28.62
N ALA A 95 -7.87 17.91 -27.89
CA ALA A 95 -7.17 16.74 -28.42
C ALA A 95 -8.08 15.73 -29.16
N GLY A 96 -9.39 15.97 -29.18
CA GLY A 96 -10.36 15.08 -29.86
C GLY A 96 -10.72 13.83 -29.08
N VAL A 97 -10.51 13.81 -27.76
CA VAL A 97 -10.96 12.73 -26.86
C VAL A 97 -12.48 12.59 -26.96
N THR A 98 -13.01 11.37 -26.87
CA THR A 98 -14.45 11.10 -27.00
C THR A 98 -15.13 10.78 -25.67
N ARG A 99 -14.38 10.25 -24.69
CA ARG A 99 -14.88 9.93 -23.35
C ARG A 99 -14.00 10.51 -22.25
N PHE A 100 -14.64 11.14 -21.26
CA PHE A 100 -14.00 11.63 -20.05
C PHE A 100 -14.59 10.99 -18.80
N PHE A 101 -13.74 10.55 -17.88
CA PHE A 101 -14.16 10.11 -16.55
C PHE A 101 -13.73 11.19 -15.55
N PRO A 102 -14.65 12.02 -15.03
CA PRO A 102 -14.33 12.94 -13.96
C PRO A 102 -13.96 12.19 -12.69
N SER A 103 -13.28 12.90 -11.79
CA SER A 103 -12.83 12.39 -10.50
C SER A 103 -13.97 12.17 -9.51
N GLU A 104 -14.79 11.16 -9.77
CA GLU A 104 -16.05 10.88 -9.09
C GLU A 104 -15.94 9.77 -8.03
N PHE A 105 -15.27 8.66 -8.36
CA PHE A 105 -15.06 7.44 -7.56
C PHE A 105 -15.41 7.56 -6.06
N GLY A 106 -16.69 7.39 -5.71
CA GLY A 106 -17.16 7.57 -4.32
C GLY A 106 -18.68 7.74 -4.21
N THR A 107 -19.09 8.83 -3.54
CA THR A 107 -20.50 9.14 -3.19
C THR A 107 -21.42 9.32 -4.41
N ASP A 108 -22.74 9.29 -4.18
CA ASP A 108 -23.75 9.64 -5.17
C ASP A 108 -23.82 11.16 -5.36
N THR A 109 -23.15 11.65 -6.40
CA THR A 109 -23.14 13.06 -6.77
C THR A 109 -24.37 13.49 -7.57
N ASN A 110 -25.34 12.60 -7.78
CA ASN A 110 -26.67 12.94 -8.25
C ASN A 110 -27.65 13.21 -7.09
N ASN A 111 -27.28 12.84 -5.86
CA ASN A 111 -28.04 13.13 -4.65
C ASN A 111 -27.90 14.60 -4.23
N LEU A 112 -29.04 15.28 -4.07
CA LEU A 112 -29.07 16.71 -3.72
C LEU A 112 -28.53 17.04 -2.32
N ASN A 113 -28.58 16.11 -1.37
CA ASN A 113 -28.02 16.33 -0.03
C ASN A 113 -26.50 16.17 -0.06
N SER A 114 -26.00 15.14 -0.72
CA SER A 114 -24.55 14.93 -0.90
C SER A 114 -23.91 16.10 -1.62
N MET A 115 -24.53 16.60 -2.68
CA MET A 115 -23.97 17.73 -3.43
C MET A 115 -24.07 19.09 -2.76
N LYS A 116 -24.82 19.20 -1.65
CA LYS A 116 -24.78 20.41 -0.79
C LYS A 116 -23.59 20.39 0.18
N LEU A 117 -22.94 19.24 0.38
CA LEU A 117 -21.78 19.16 1.25
C LEU A 117 -20.60 19.89 0.59
N PRO A 118 -19.96 20.85 1.29
CA PRO A 118 -18.93 21.70 0.69
C PRO A 118 -17.68 20.92 0.29
N VAL A 119 -17.45 19.73 0.87
CA VAL A 119 -16.37 18.81 0.49
C VAL A 119 -16.46 18.32 -0.96
N PHE A 120 -17.66 18.32 -1.56
CA PHE A 120 -17.87 17.92 -2.96
C PHE A 120 -18.06 19.09 -3.92
N ALA A 121 -17.80 20.33 -3.49
CA ALA A 121 -17.95 21.51 -4.34
C ALA A 121 -17.10 21.41 -5.62
N ASN A 122 -15.91 20.81 -5.55
CA ASN A 122 -15.05 20.58 -6.72
C ASN A 122 -15.65 19.56 -7.70
N LYS A 123 -16.28 18.48 -7.22
CA LYS A 123 -16.97 17.49 -8.03
C LYS A 123 -18.22 18.08 -8.70
N MET A 124 -19.02 18.81 -7.91
CA MET A 124 -20.19 19.56 -8.37
C MET A 124 -19.82 20.46 -9.56
N GLN A 125 -18.77 21.25 -9.37
CA GLN A 125 -18.31 22.20 -10.38
C GLN A 125 -17.77 21.47 -11.62
N ALA A 126 -17.03 20.37 -11.48
CA ALA A 126 -16.54 19.60 -12.62
C ALA A 126 -17.67 18.98 -13.44
N LEU A 127 -18.69 18.41 -12.79
CA LEU A 127 -19.88 17.87 -13.47
C LEU A 127 -20.67 18.97 -14.21
N GLU A 128 -20.85 20.13 -13.57
CA GLU A 128 -21.50 21.27 -14.23
C GLU A 128 -20.70 21.75 -15.43
N TYR A 129 -19.38 21.88 -15.28
CA TYR A 129 -18.50 22.27 -16.39
C TYR A 129 -18.60 21.27 -17.55
N LEU A 130 -18.56 19.97 -17.29
CA LEU A 130 -18.75 18.92 -18.30
C LEU A 130 -20.09 19.04 -19.02
N ARG A 131 -21.19 19.29 -18.30
CA ARG A 131 -22.52 19.51 -18.92
C ARG A 131 -22.51 20.70 -19.86
N THR A 132 -21.87 21.82 -19.48
CA THR A 132 -21.75 22.98 -20.37
C THR A 132 -20.93 22.69 -21.63
N LYS A 133 -19.94 21.80 -21.54
CA LYS A 133 -19.05 21.45 -22.66
C LYS A 133 -19.71 20.48 -23.63
N ILE A 134 -20.39 19.44 -23.15
CA ILE A 134 -21.06 18.46 -24.00
C ILE A 134 -22.12 19.11 -24.90
N ALA A 135 -22.83 20.13 -24.40
CA ALA A 135 -23.78 20.89 -25.20
C ALA A 135 -23.17 21.54 -26.45
N LYS A 136 -21.85 21.82 -26.43
CA LYS A 136 -21.09 22.44 -27.54
C LYS A 136 -20.26 21.45 -28.33
N HIS A 137 -20.03 20.24 -27.79
CA HIS A 137 -19.15 19.22 -28.33
C HIS A 137 -19.84 17.85 -28.33
N PRO A 138 -20.74 17.56 -29.30
CA PRO A 138 -21.58 16.35 -29.28
C PRO A 138 -20.81 15.02 -29.43
N SER A 139 -19.57 15.07 -29.93
CA SER A 139 -18.63 13.93 -29.99
C SER A 139 -17.91 13.67 -28.66
N PHE A 140 -17.96 14.60 -27.72
CA PHE A 140 -17.40 14.48 -26.38
C PHE A 140 -18.50 14.04 -25.40
N SER A 141 -18.13 13.18 -24.46
CA SER A 141 -19.06 12.65 -23.46
C SER A 141 -18.35 12.31 -22.16
N TYR A 142 -19.11 12.18 -21.07
CA TYR A 142 -18.55 11.72 -19.79
C TYR A 142 -19.25 10.47 -19.25
N THR A 143 -18.59 9.80 -18.31
CA THR A 143 -19.20 8.81 -17.41
C THR A 143 -18.77 9.08 -15.97
N ALA A 144 -19.72 9.36 -15.08
CA ALA A 144 -19.45 9.64 -13.68
C ALA A 144 -19.62 8.36 -12.86
N LEU A 145 -18.52 7.75 -12.39
CA LEU A 145 -18.57 6.46 -11.70
C LEU A 145 -18.72 6.63 -10.17
N CYS A 146 -19.87 6.24 -9.65
CA CYS A 146 -20.20 6.18 -8.23
C CYS A 146 -19.97 4.77 -7.69
N THR A 147 -19.19 4.66 -6.61
CA THR A 147 -18.62 3.39 -6.13
C THR A 147 -18.82 3.16 -4.63
N GLY A 148 -19.31 4.17 -3.91
CA GLY A 148 -19.28 4.18 -2.45
C GLY A 148 -17.85 4.22 -1.91
N PRO A 149 -17.65 4.04 -0.59
CA PRO A 149 -16.32 3.89 -0.01
C PRO A 149 -15.60 2.66 -0.56
N PHE A 150 -14.29 2.81 -0.77
CA PHE A 150 -13.39 1.72 -1.16
C PHE A 150 -13.10 0.89 0.10
N LEU A 151 -13.73 -0.26 0.29
CA LEU A 151 -13.73 -1.03 1.53
C LEU A 151 -12.31 -1.44 1.96
N ASP A 152 -11.53 -1.98 1.03
CA ASP A 152 -10.13 -2.37 1.24
C ASP A 152 -9.28 -1.19 1.73
N TRP A 153 -9.34 -0.06 1.02
CA TRP A 153 -8.66 1.18 1.45
C TRP A 153 -9.20 1.74 2.77
N ALA A 154 -10.52 1.67 2.99
CA ALA A 154 -11.17 2.19 4.19
C ALA A 154 -10.77 1.41 5.45
N LEU A 155 -10.55 0.10 5.33
CA LEU A 155 -10.03 -0.75 6.40
C LEU A 155 -8.55 -0.46 6.67
N GLU A 156 -7.74 -0.21 5.64
CA GLU A 156 -6.32 0.12 5.79
C GLU A 156 -6.08 1.49 6.46
N THR A 157 -6.91 2.48 6.10
CA THR A 157 -6.78 3.88 6.52
C THR A 157 -7.64 4.25 7.71
N ALA A 158 -8.38 3.29 8.27
CA ALA A 158 -9.31 3.49 9.37
C ALA A 158 -10.43 4.52 9.07
N PHE A 159 -10.90 4.56 7.82
CA PHE A 159 -11.95 5.47 7.38
C PHE A 159 -13.33 5.05 7.95
N LEU A 160 -13.78 3.81 7.72
CA LEU A 160 -15.10 3.34 8.20
C LEU A 160 -15.07 2.80 9.63
N LEU A 161 -13.99 2.12 9.99
CA LEU A 161 -13.73 1.51 11.28
C LEU A 161 -12.21 1.30 11.42
N ASN A 162 -11.70 1.18 12.64
CA ASN A 162 -10.27 1.04 12.91
C ASN A 162 -9.98 -0.33 13.56
N PRO A 163 -9.66 -1.36 12.77
CA PRO A 163 -9.26 -2.65 13.30
C PRO A 163 -7.98 -2.60 14.15
N LYS A 164 -7.05 -1.68 13.86
CA LYS A 164 -5.76 -1.58 14.58
C LYS A 164 -5.95 -1.20 16.05
N THR A 165 -6.90 -0.30 16.31
CA THR A 165 -7.22 0.18 17.67
C THR A 165 -8.52 -0.39 18.21
N HIS A 166 -9.12 -1.35 17.50
CA HIS A 166 -10.42 -1.96 17.80
C HIS A 166 -11.47 -0.88 18.13
N SER A 167 -11.62 0.12 17.26
CA SER A 167 -12.52 1.25 17.51
C SER A 167 -13.28 1.71 16.29
N ALA A 168 -14.48 2.25 16.47
CA ALA A 168 -15.25 2.85 15.38
C ALA A 168 -16.11 4.02 15.88
N THR A 169 -16.30 5.02 15.02
CA THR A 169 -17.32 6.06 15.21
C THR A 169 -18.59 5.64 14.47
N VAL A 170 -19.67 5.40 15.21
CA VAL A 170 -20.93 4.86 14.72
C VAL A 170 -21.93 5.99 14.53
N TYR A 171 -22.32 6.25 13.28
CA TYR A 171 -23.27 7.28 12.90
C TYR A 171 -24.70 6.75 12.95
N ASP A 172 -25.61 7.51 13.57
CA ASP A 172 -27.05 7.24 13.57
C ASP A 172 -27.42 5.79 13.99
N GLY A 173 -26.66 5.24 14.94
CA GLY A 173 -26.84 3.86 15.43
C GLY A 173 -26.29 2.75 14.53
N GLY A 174 -25.68 3.07 13.38
CA GLY A 174 -24.84 2.15 12.60
C GLY A 174 -25.59 1.15 11.72
N ASN A 175 -26.91 1.30 11.56
CA ASN A 175 -27.76 0.36 10.82
C ASN A 175 -28.22 0.87 9.45
N LEU A 176 -27.78 2.06 9.03
CA LEU A 176 -28.10 2.56 7.70
C LEU A 176 -27.31 1.76 6.64
N PRO A 177 -27.98 1.19 5.63
CA PRO A 177 -27.31 0.46 4.57
C PRO A 177 -26.53 1.41 3.68
N PHE A 178 -25.35 0.98 3.24
CA PHE A 178 -24.57 1.64 2.20
C PHE A 178 -23.85 0.62 1.33
N SER A 179 -23.64 1.00 0.08
CA SER A 179 -22.88 0.27 -0.93
C SER A 179 -21.39 0.52 -0.78
N THR A 180 -20.56 -0.51 -0.94
CA THR A 180 -19.10 -0.41 -0.88
C THR A 180 -18.46 -1.24 -1.98
N THR A 181 -17.25 -0.87 -2.39
CA THR A 181 -16.49 -1.52 -3.46
C THR A 181 -15.04 -1.75 -3.03
N THR A 182 -14.34 -2.65 -3.69
CA THR A 182 -12.88 -2.78 -3.64
C THR A 182 -12.25 -1.98 -4.77
N LEU A 183 -11.00 -1.56 -4.59
CA LEU A 183 -10.23 -0.93 -5.66
C LEU A 183 -10.10 -1.82 -6.91
N ALA A 184 -10.07 -3.14 -6.71
CA ALA A 184 -10.07 -4.13 -7.79
C ALA A 184 -11.36 -4.08 -8.63
N THR A 185 -12.53 -4.07 -7.98
CA THR A 185 -13.83 -3.96 -8.69
C THR A 185 -13.97 -2.62 -9.41
N ILE A 186 -13.54 -1.51 -8.77
CA ILE A 186 -13.54 -0.19 -9.42
C ILE A 186 -12.72 -0.19 -10.70
N SER A 187 -11.54 -0.80 -10.66
CA SER A 187 -10.62 -0.84 -11.81
C SER A 187 -11.18 -1.70 -12.96
N LYS A 188 -11.79 -2.84 -12.63
CA LYS A 188 -12.51 -3.69 -13.60
C LYS A 188 -13.70 -2.96 -14.21
N ALA A 189 -14.47 -2.23 -13.40
CA ALA A 189 -15.61 -1.46 -13.88
C ALA A 189 -15.19 -0.40 -14.90
N VAL A 190 -14.07 0.29 -14.68
CA VAL A 190 -13.52 1.25 -15.64
C VAL A 190 -13.24 0.57 -16.99
N VAL A 191 -12.62 -0.61 -16.99
CA VAL A 191 -12.37 -1.39 -18.22
C VAL A 191 -13.70 -1.80 -18.88
N SER A 192 -14.63 -2.38 -18.12
CA SER A 192 -15.95 -2.77 -18.65
C SER A 192 -16.71 -1.59 -19.27
N ILE A 193 -16.65 -0.40 -18.66
CA ILE A 193 -17.28 0.82 -19.19
C ILE A 193 -16.67 1.21 -20.54
N ILE A 194 -15.35 1.06 -20.72
CA ILE A 194 -14.66 1.33 -21.99
C ILE A 194 -15.15 0.38 -23.10
N ASP A 195 -15.54 -0.85 -22.76
CA ASP A 195 -16.12 -1.79 -23.72
C ASP A 195 -17.61 -1.52 -24.01
N CYS A 196 -18.31 -0.70 -23.21
CA CYS A 196 -19.73 -0.37 -23.39
C CYS A 196 -20.05 1.14 -23.30
N LEU A 197 -19.22 1.98 -23.93
CA LEU A 197 -19.28 3.45 -23.83
C LEU A 197 -20.65 4.07 -24.16
N ASP A 198 -21.41 3.49 -25.08
CA ASP A 198 -22.72 4.04 -25.46
C ASP A 198 -23.74 3.92 -24.33
N ALA A 199 -23.76 2.80 -23.60
CA ALA A 199 -24.69 2.55 -22.50
C ALA A 199 -24.43 3.47 -21.28
N THR A 200 -23.22 4.01 -21.17
CA THR A 200 -22.76 4.79 -20.02
C THR A 200 -22.59 6.28 -20.34
N LYS A 201 -23.05 6.72 -21.52
CA LYS A 201 -22.88 8.07 -22.05
C LYS A 201 -23.64 9.10 -21.23
N ASN A 202 -22.91 10.11 -20.74
CA ASN A 202 -23.42 11.34 -20.10
C ASN A 202 -24.31 11.08 -18.87
N ARG A 203 -24.01 10.02 -18.12
CA ARG A 203 -24.74 9.68 -16.89
C ARG A 203 -23.81 9.25 -15.78
N HIS A 204 -24.37 9.20 -14.59
CA HIS A 204 -23.83 8.49 -13.45
C HIS A 204 -23.97 6.99 -13.67
N VAL A 205 -22.94 6.25 -13.28
CA VAL A 205 -22.89 4.79 -13.30
C VAL A 205 -22.62 4.34 -11.87
N TYR A 206 -23.41 3.41 -11.36
CA TYR A 206 -23.38 2.99 -9.97
C TYR A 206 -22.94 1.55 -9.84
N ILE A 207 -21.92 1.29 -9.04
CA ILE A 207 -21.41 -0.06 -8.81
C ILE A 207 -21.24 -0.34 -7.32
N TYR A 208 -21.37 -1.60 -6.93
CA TYR A 208 -21.05 -2.04 -5.59
C TYR A 208 -20.61 -3.51 -5.57
N ASP A 209 -19.73 -3.85 -4.64
CA ASP A 209 -19.44 -5.24 -4.30
C ASP A 209 -20.44 -5.75 -3.27
N ALA A 210 -20.67 -4.99 -2.20
CA ALA A 210 -21.60 -5.37 -1.14
C ALA A 210 -22.45 -4.19 -0.67
N VAL A 211 -23.65 -4.49 -0.18
CA VAL A 211 -24.43 -3.59 0.67
C VAL A 211 -24.24 -4.03 2.12
N VAL A 212 -23.78 -3.10 2.95
CA VAL A 212 -23.39 -3.35 4.34
C VAL A 212 -23.93 -2.25 5.25
N THR A 213 -23.81 -2.47 6.56
CA THR A 213 -24.03 -1.45 7.59
C THR A 213 -22.76 -1.34 8.44
N GLN A 214 -22.58 -0.23 9.19
CA GLN A 214 -21.44 -0.13 10.10
C GLN A 214 -21.46 -1.26 11.13
N ASN A 215 -22.62 -1.57 11.69
CA ASN A 215 -22.75 -2.67 12.65
C ASN A 215 -22.40 -4.02 12.03
N LYS A 216 -22.79 -4.29 10.77
CA LYS A 216 -22.38 -5.52 10.08
C LYS A 216 -20.86 -5.64 9.96
N LEU A 217 -20.17 -4.56 9.58
CA LEU A 217 -18.72 -4.54 9.49
C LEU A 217 -18.06 -4.67 10.88
N ILE A 218 -18.56 -3.96 11.89
CA ILE A 218 -18.05 -4.04 13.27
C ILE A 218 -18.22 -5.45 13.85
N ASP A 219 -19.39 -6.06 13.67
CA ASP A 219 -19.67 -7.42 14.15
C ASP A 219 -18.79 -8.45 13.46
N LEU A 220 -18.55 -8.29 12.16
CA LEU A 220 -17.63 -9.14 11.43
C LEU A 220 -16.20 -8.96 11.94
N ALA A 221 -15.75 -7.72 12.17
CA ALA A 221 -14.43 -7.44 12.70
C ALA A 221 -14.21 -8.07 14.09
N LYS A 222 -15.17 -7.91 15.01
CA LYS A 222 -15.17 -8.55 16.34
C LYS A 222 -15.12 -10.08 16.26
N ARG A 223 -15.87 -10.68 15.32
CA ARG A 223 -15.83 -12.14 15.12
C ARG A 223 -14.48 -12.63 14.61
N ILE A 224 -13.83 -11.85 13.76
CA ILE A 224 -12.54 -12.18 13.16
C ILE A 224 -11.41 -12.11 14.19
N ASP A 225 -11.32 -11.02 14.97
CA ASP A 225 -10.21 -10.81 15.91
C ASP A 225 -10.48 -11.34 17.33
N GLY A 226 -11.74 -11.61 17.67
CA GLY A 226 -12.15 -12.09 18.99
C GLY A 226 -12.02 -11.06 20.11
N LYS A 227 -11.95 -9.77 19.79
CA LYS A 227 -11.70 -8.68 20.75
C LYS A 227 -12.90 -7.79 20.99
N ASP A 228 -12.85 -7.09 22.12
CA ASP A 228 -13.77 -5.99 22.42
C ASP A 228 -13.41 -4.73 21.64
N TRP A 229 -14.43 -3.98 21.22
CA TRP A 229 -14.27 -2.77 20.43
C TRP A 229 -14.84 -1.55 21.13
N LYS A 230 -14.07 -0.45 21.11
CA LYS A 230 -14.49 0.87 21.60
C LYS A 230 -15.33 1.58 20.54
N LEU A 231 -16.62 1.73 20.81
CA LEU A 231 -17.56 2.39 19.91
C LEU A 231 -17.92 3.79 20.43
N THR A 232 -17.82 4.79 19.55
CA THR A 232 -18.25 6.17 19.81
C THR A 232 -19.48 6.46 18.96
N PHE A 233 -20.64 6.70 19.56
CA PHE A 233 -21.87 6.97 18.81
C PHE A 233 -22.04 8.47 18.57
N VAL A 234 -22.41 8.84 17.35
CA VAL A 234 -22.62 10.22 16.94
C VAL A 234 -23.90 10.39 16.13
N ASP A 235 -24.50 11.57 16.23
CA ASP A 235 -25.63 12.01 15.41
C ASP A 235 -25.11 12.73 14.16
N SER A 236 -25.51 12.26 12.98
CA SER A 236 -24.98 12.78 11.71
C SER A 236 -25.36 14.23 11.48
N ASP A 237 -26.52 14.70 11.95
CA ASP A 237 -26.95 16.10 11.84
C ASP A 237 -26.09 17.03 12.72
N ALA A 238 -25.76 16.61 13.94
CA ALA A 238 -24.86 17.35 14.83
C ALA A 238 -23.45 17.43 14.24
N VAL A 239 -22.87 16.29 13.85
CA VAL A 239 -21.54 16.23 13.23
C VAL A 239 -21.51 17.04 11.93
N SER A 240 -22.58 17.02 11.14
CA SER A 240 -22.70 17.82 9.92
C SER A 240 -22.59 19.30 10.22
N LYS A 241 -23.33 19.81 11.21
CA LYS A 241 -23.29 21.23 11.58
C LYS A 241 -21.89 21.68 12.00
N GLU A 242 -21.21 20.90 12.82
CA GLU A 242 -19.84 21.17 13.28
C GLU A 242 -18.85 21.16 12.11
N ALA A 243 -18.91 20.12 11.27
CA ALA A 243 -18.03 19.98 10.13
C ALA A 243 -18.24 21.09 9.09
N HIS A 244 -19.47 21.55 8.87
CA HIS A 244 -19.75 22.71 8.01
C HIS A 244 -19.20 24.02 8.59
N GLN A 245 -19.17 24.18 9.91
CA GLN A 245 -18.56 25.35 10.53
C GLN A 245 -17.03 25.31 10.36
N GLU A 246 -16.42 24.15 10.61
CA GLU A 246 -14.99 23.95 10.41
C GLU A 246 -14.59 24.22 8.95
N TYR A 247 -15.41 23.77 7.99
CA TYR A 247 -15.16 23.97 6.55
C TYR A 247 -15.17 25.43 6.09
N LYS A 248 -15.68 26.36 6.91
CA LYS A 248 -15.63 27.82 6.61
C LYS A 248 -14.29 28.45 6.96
N ASN A 249 -13.45 27.76 7.72
CA ASN A 249 -12.12 28.26 8.07
C ASN A 249 -11.24 28.34 6.82
N ALA A 250 -10.29 29.28 6.80
CA ALA A 250 -9.38 29.45 5.66
C ALA A 250 -8.55 28.17 5.38
N ASN A 251 -8.21 27.43 6.43
CA ASN A 251 -7.53 26.12 6.38
C ASN A 251 -8.32 25.14 7.25
N PRO A 252 -9.37 24.51 6.73
CA PRO A 252 -10.23 23.64 7.52
C PRO A 252 -9.47 22.37 7.94
N ASP A 253 -9.67 21.95 9.19
CA ASP A 253 -9.08 20.72 9.70
C ASP A 253 -9.64 19.49 8.94
N VAL A 254 -8.76 18.61 8.47
CA VAL A 254 -9.15 17.44 7.68
C VAL A 254 -9.99 16.46 8.50
N VAL A 255 -9.65 16.26 9.77
CA VAL A 255 -10.30 15.28 10.66
C VAL A 255 -11.63 15.80 11.20
N LYS A 256 -11.76 17.12 11.40
CA LYS A 256 -12.96 17.76 11.97
C LYS A 256 -13.90 18.33 10.91
N GLY A 257 -13.38 18.68 9.74
CA GLY A 257 -14.17 19.24 8.63
C GLY A 257 -14.36 18.25 7.50
N LEU A 258 -13.28 17.84 6.85
CA LEU A 258 -13.35 17.06 5.60
C LEU A 258 -13.87 15.64 5.81
N ILE A 259 -13.24 14.85 6.68
CA ILE A 259 -13.58 13.43 6.91
C ILE A 259 -15.02 13.25 7.40
N PRO A 260 -15.54 14.03 8.37
CA PRO A 260 -16.90 13.85 8.83
C PRO A 260 -17.94 14.13 7.74
N LEU A 261 -17.71 15.12 6.85
CA LEU A 261 -18.59 15.37 5.70
C LEU A 261 -18.58 14.19 4.72
N LEU A 262 -17.43 13.54 4.50
CA LEU A 262 -17.37 12.32 3.70
C LEU A 262 -18.16 11.18 4.36
N HIS A 263 -18.01 10.99 5.68
CA HIS A 263 -18.79 9.99 6.41
C HIS A 263 -20.29 10.25 6.31
N ILE A 264 -20.75 11.49 6.47
CA ILE A 264 -22.17 11.86 6.34
C ILE A 264 -22.70 11.49 4.95
N SER A 265 -21.91 11.71 3.89
CA SER A 265 -22.33 11.38 2.52
C SER A 265 -22.57 9.90 2.26
N VAL A 266 -22.04 9.02 3.12
CA VAL A 266 -22.14 7.56 3.00
C VAL A 266 -23.10 7.00 4.07
N LEU A 267 -22.92 7.45 5.31
CA LEU A 267 -23.52 6.89 6.52
C LEU A 267 -24.72 7.70 7.02
N GLY A 268 -24.93 8.92 6.52
CA GLY A 268 -26.02 9.79 6.91
C GLY A 268 -27.33 9.45 6.20
N LYS A 269 -28.46 9.54 6.92
CA LYS A 269 -29.78 9.28 6.34
C LYS A 269 -30.09 10.29 5.21
N GLY A 270 -30.47 9.78 4.04
CA GLY A 270 -30.90 10.61 2.90
C GLY A 270 -29.78 11.14 2.00
N TYR A 271 -28.53 10.73 2.21
CA TYR A 271 -27.38 11.09 1.38
C TYR A 271 -27.11 10.09 0.23
N GLY A 272 -27.92 9.05 0.09
CA GLY A 272 -27.86 8.14 -1.06
C GLY A 272 -26.74 7.11 -1.00
N GLY A 273 -26.33 6.68 0.20
CA GLY A 273 -25.25 5.69 0.36
C GLY A 273 -25.55 4.29 -0.19
N ASP A 274 -26.82 3.92 -0.39
CA ASP A 274 -27.25 2.60 -0.89
C ASP A 274 -27.63 2.65 -2.37
N PHE A 275 -26.85 1.95 -3.20
CA PHE A 275 -27.02 1.86 -4.64
C PHE A 275 -27.81 0.61 -5.09
N SER A 276 -28.22 -0.27 -4.17
CA SER A 276 -28.85 -1.56 -4.51
C SER A 276 -30.08 -1.45 -5.41
N GLY A 277 -30.84 -0.36 -5.28
CA GLY A 277 -32.04 -0.11 -6.07
C GLY A 277 -31.79 0.42 -7.49
N HIS A 278 -30.55 0.76 -7.86
CA HIS A 278 -30.26 1.45 -9.13
C HIS A 278 -28.83 1.22 -9.65
N SER A 279 -28.22 0.07 -9.34
CA SER A 279 -26.86 -0.25 -9.80
C SER A 279 -26.78 -0.67 -11.26
N ASP A 280 -25.64 -0.39 -11.88
CA ASP A 280 -25.24 -0.84 -13.22
C ASP A 280 -24.36 -2.12 -13.17
N ASN A 281 -24.36 -2.86 -12.05
CA ASN A 281 -23.54 -4.08 -11.89
C ASN A 281 -23.78 -5.11 -13.01
N GLU A 282 -25.05 -5.36 -13.38
CA GLU A 282 -25.40 -6.29 -14.45
C GLU A 282 -24.85 -5.85 -15.80
N LEU A 283 -24.97 -4.55 -16.13
CA LEU A 283 -24.43 -3.95 -17.36
C LEU A 283 -22.91 -4.18 -17.46
N LEU A 284 -22.19 -4.11 -16.34
CA LEU A 284 -20.73 -4.18 -16.30
C LEU A 284 -20.18 -5.57 -15.95
N GLY A 285 -21.05 -6.57 -15.75
CA GLY A 285 -20.67 -7.92 -15.35
C GLY A 285 -20.07 -8.03 -13.95
N ILE A 286 -20.37 -7.07 -13.06
CA ILE A 286 -19.87 -7.05 -11.69
C ILE A 286 -20.75 -7.96 -10.85
N LYS A 287 -20.11 -8.98 -10.26
CA LYS A 287 -20.76 -9.86 -9.29
C LYS A 287 -20.55 -9.27 -7.90
N GLY A 288 -21.64 -9.15 -7.14
CA GLY A 288 -21.55 -8.77 -5.73
C GLY A 288 -20.82 -9.83 -4.90
N MET A 289 -20.37 -9.44 -3.72
CA MET A 289 -19.74 -10.31 -2.73
C MET A 289 -20.79 -11.03 -1.89
N SER A 290 -20.53 -12.29 -1.58
CA SER A 290 -21.24 -12.99 -0.51
C SER A 290 -20.80 -12.49 0.87
N ASP A 291 -21.54 -12.85 1.93
CA ASP A 291 -21.13 -12.59 3.30
C ASP A 291 -19.81 -13.30 3.66
N GLU A 292 -19.54 -14.45 3.04
CA GLU A 292 -18.27 -15.17 3.17
C GLU A 292 -17.12 -14.40 2.52
N ASP A 293 -17.29 -13.93 1.28
CA ASP A 293 -16.29 -13.11 0.57
C ASP A 293 -15.98 -11.82 1.33
N LEU A 294 -17.03 -11.16 1.86
CA LEU A 294 -16.89 -9.98 2.72
C LEU A 294 -16.09 -10.30 3.99
N GLY A 295 -16.40 -11.44 4.63
CA GLY A 295 -15.64 -11.97 5.77
C GLY A 295 -14.16 -12.17 5.44
N ASN A 296 -13.88 -12.82 4.32
CA ASN A 296 -12.53 -13.10 3.85
C ASN A 296 -11.76 -11.83 3.54
N LEU A 297 -12.39 -10.84 2.90
CA LEU A 297 -11.81 -9.53 2.64
C LEU A 297 -11.45 -8.81 3.95
N MET A 298 -12.40 -8.76 4.89
CA MET A 298 -12.17 -8.12 6.20
C MET A 298 -11.07 -8.81 6.99
N ALA A 299 -11.00 -10.14 6.95
CA ALA A 299 -9.93 -10.89 7.58
C ALA A 299 -8.59 -10.59 6.91
N LYS A 300 -8.54 -10.65 5.58
CA LYS A 300 -7.31 -10.36 4.82
C LYS A 300 -6.74 -8.98 5.17
N THR A 301 -7.56 -7.94 5.23
CA THR A 301 -7.08 -6.57 5.52
C THR A 301 -6.69 -6.37 7.00
N ASN A 302 -7.32 -7.11 7.92
CA ASN A 302 -6.93 -7.10 9.35
C ASN A 302 -5.62 -7.87 9.61
N TYR A 303 -5.37 -8.93 8.83
CA TYR A 303 -4.16 -9.75 8.91
C TYR A 303 -3.04 -9.34 7.94
N PHE A 304 -3.28 -8.46 6.95
CA PHE A 304 -2.22 -7.99 6.04
C PHE A 304 -1.11 -7.20 6.76
N LEU A 305 -1.37 -6.77 8.00
CA LEU A 305 -0.39 -6.10 8.86
C LEU A 305 0.15 -6.97 10.01
N SER A 306 -0.32 -8.21 10.15
CA SER A 306 0.29 -9.22 11.04
C SER A 306 0.88 -10.42 10.28
N ALA A 307 0.60 -10.54 8.98
CA ALA A 307 1.15 -11.53 8.07
C ALA A 307 2.16 -10.87 7.11
N LEU A 308 3.22 -10.31 7.68
CA LEU A 308 4.53 -10.28 7.03
C LEU A 308 5.37 -11.43 7.59
N PHE A 309 4.87 -12.64 7.38
CA PHE A 309 5.61 -13.88 7.51
C PHE A 309 5.63 -14.54 6.14
N CYS A 310 6.58 -14.14 5.30
CA CYS A 310 7.10 -15.00 4.25
C CYS A 310 8.53 -14.58 3.94
N SER A 311 9.47 -15.26 4.60
CA SER A 311 10.88 -15.28 4.26
C SER A 311 11.10 -15.87 2.87
N TYR A 312 12.01 -15.27 2.10
CA TYR A 312 12.68 -15.84 0.92
C TYR A 312 11.83 -16.11 -0.33
N ILE A 313 11.65 -15.08 -1.17
CA ILE A 313 11.41 -15.27 -2.61
C ILE A 313 12.25 -14.26 -3.40
N ASP A 314 13.11 -14.78 -4.28
CA ASP A 314 13.75 -14.01 -5.35
C ASP A 314 12.69 -13.73 -6.43
N PHE A 315 12.25 -12.47 -6.52
CA PHE A 315 11.11 -12.05 -7.33
C PHE A 315 11.38 -11.97 -8.85
N ARG A 316 12.49 -12.52 -9.34
CA ARG A 316 12.87 -12.39 -10.77
C ARG A 316 12.49 -13.57 -11.66
N GLU A 317 12.03 -14.69 -11.10
CA GLU A 317 11.68 -15.90 -11.89
C GLU A 317 10.25 -16.43 -11.66
N LEU A 318 9.41 -15.73 -10.88
CA LEU A 318 8.00 -16.11 -10.75
C LEU A 318 7.16 -15.39 -11.79
N ASP A 319 6.60 -16.16 -12.70
CA ASP A 319 5.53 -15.77 -13.60
C ASP A 319 4.36 -15.20 -12.76
N LEU A 320 4.21 -13.87 -12.80
CA LEU A 320 3.27 -13.10 -11.96
C LEU A 320 1.80 -13.48 -12.22
N GLU A 321 1.52 -14.24 -13.27
CA GLU A 321 0.17 -14.71 -13.64
C GLU A 321 -0.44 -15.66 -12.61
N ASN A 322 0.36 -16.41 -11.84
CA ASN A 322 -0.17 -17.40 -10.87
C ASN A 322 -0.19 -16.93 -9.41
N TYR A 323 0.35 -15.75 -9.07
CA TYR A 323 0.49 -15.31 -7.67
C TYR A 323 -0.77 -14.59 -7.13
N ILE A 324 -1.69 -14.21 -8.01
CA ILE A 324 -2.84 -13.35 -7.66
C ILE A 324 -4.04 -14.16 -7.10
N GLU A 325 -4.07 -15.49 -7.26
CA GLU A 325 -5.24 -16.30 -6.87
C GLU A 325 -5.28 -16.80 -5.41
N MET A 326 -4.25 -16.59 -4.58
CA MET A 326 -4.20 -17.20 -3.25
C MET A 326 -4.31 -16.16 -2.13
N GLY A 327 -5.55 -15.76 -1.83
CA GLY A 327 -5.92 -14.78 -0.80
C GLY A 327 -6.03 -15.29 0.65
N GLU A 328 -5.49 -16.47 0.98
CA GLU A 328 -5.44 -16.99 2.35
C GLU A 328 -4.09 -16.65 3.02
N GLN A 329 -4.07 -16.50 4.35
CA GLN A 329 -2.83 -16.60 5.13
C GLN A 329 -2.14 -17.91 4.73
N GLN A 330 -0.91 -17.85 4.22
CA GLN A 330 -0.27 -19.06 3.75
C GLN A 330 -0.01 -19.97 4.95
N SER A 331 -0.84 -21.00 5.10
CA SER A 331 -0.55 -22.11 6.00
C SER A 331 0.79 -22.73 5.60
N SER A 332 1.49 -23.38 6.54
CA SER A 332 2.69 -24.17 6.21
C SER A 332 2.42 -25.14 5.04
N LYS A 333 1.19 -25.68 4.96
CA LYS A 333 0.73 -26.52 3.84
C LYS A 333 0.69 -25.81 2.49
N GLN A 334 0.34 -24.52 2.44
CA GLN A 334 0.35 -23.74 1.20
C GLN A 334 1.76 -23.35 0.78
N LEU A 335 2.61 -22.97 1.74
CA LEU A 335 4.05 -22.77 1.49
C LEU A 335 4.68 -24.04 0.88
N PHE A 336 4.32 -25.24 1.37
CA PHE A 336 4.79 -26.49 0.79
C PHE A 336 4.27 -26.74 -0.63
N LYS A 337 3.03 -26.33 -0.95
CA LYS A 337 2.50 -26.42 -2.32
C LYS A 337 3.23 -25.48 -3.27
N LEU A 338 3.51 -24.24 -2.85
CA LEU A 338 4.30 -23.29 -3.63
C LEU A 338 5.73 -23.78 -3.83
N ASN A 339 6.34 -24.33 -2.79
CA ASN A 339 7.65 -24.98 -2.90
C ASN A 339 7.61 -26.14 -3.91
N ALA A 340 6.58 -26.98 -3.88
CA ALA A 340 6.43 -28.09 -4.83
C ALA A 340 6.30 -27.62 -6.29
N LEU A 341 5.69 -26.45 -6.53
CA LEU A 341 5.64 -25.82 -7.85
C LEU A 341 7.02 -25.26 -8.26
N ARG A 342 7.68 -24.52 -7.36
CA ARG A 342 9.04 -23.99 -7.60
C ARG A 342 10.06 -25.11 -7.85
N ALA A 343 9.94 -26.22 -7.13
CA ALA A 343 10.83 -27.36 -7.24
C ALA A 343 10.85 -27.99 -8.65
N GLN A 344 9.77 -27.83 -9.44
CA GLN A 344 9.70 -28.38 -10.80
C GLN A 344 10.73 -27.76 -11.74
N ASN A 345 11.11 -26.49 -11.51
CA ASN A 345 12.07 -25.75 -12.31
C ASN A 345 13.36 -25.41 -11.52
N PHE A 346 13.50 -25.97 -10.33
CA PHE A 346 14.64 -25.69 -9.45
C PHE A 346 15.92 -26.32 -10.00
N LYS A 347 16.95 -25.50 -10.17
CA LYS A 347 18.30 -25.96 -10.46
C LYS A 347 19.10 -25.97 -9.15
N PRO A 348 19.58 -27.14 -8.69
CA PRO A 348 20.43 -27.21 -7.52
C PRO A 348 21.66 -26.33 -7.70
N ILE A 349 21.96 -25.56 -6.66
CA ILE A 349 23.23 -24.88 -6.52
C ILE A 349 24.23 -25.87 -5.94
N LEU A 350 25.51 -25.72 -6.31
CA LEU A 350 26.56 -26.57 -5.80
C LEU A 350 26.69 -26.39 -4.28
N THR A 351 26.86 -27.50 -3.58
CA THR A 351 27.26 -27.53 -2.17
C THR A 351 28.71 -27.10 -2.01
N PHE A 352 29.12 -26.77 -0.78
CA PHE A 352 30.52 -26.45 -0.50
C PHE A 352 31.49 -27.57 -0.87
N ASP A 353 31.08 -28.83 -0.64
CA ASP A 353 31.86 -30.01 -1.03
C ASP A 353 32.00 -30.09 -2.56
N GLU A 354 30.91 -29.94 -3.30
CA GLU A 354 30.94 -29.95 -4.77
C GLU A 354 31.75 -28.78 -5.34
N MET A 355 31.65 -27.58 -4.76
CA MET A 355 32.44 -26.41 -5.15
C MET A 355 33.94 -26.64 -4.92
N SER A 356 34.32 -27.24 -3.79
CA SER A 356 35.73 -27.50 -3.44
C SER A 356 36.39 -28.52 -4.37
N ASN A 357 35.59 -29.36 -5.04
CA ASN A 357 36.04 -30.38 -5.98
C ASN A 357 36.07 -29.91 -7.45
N LEU A 358 35.67 -28.65 -7.74
CA LEU A 358 35.79 -28.09 -9.09
C LEU A 358 37.25 -27.79 -9.46
N PRO A 359 37.62 -27.79 -10.76
CA PRO A 359 38.89 -27.28 -11.24
C PRO A 359 39.14 -25.87 -10.69
N VAL A 360 40.39 -25.55 -10.34
CA VAL A 360 40.75 -24.29 -9.66
C VAL A 360 40.24 -23.06 -10.42
N GLU A 361 40.19 -23.11 -11.76
CA GLU A 361 39.70 -22.01 -12.60
C GLU A 361 38.17 -21.82 -12.55
N GLN A 362 37.43 -22.75 -11.97
CA GLN A 362 35.96 -22.76 -11.84
C GLN A 362 35.48 -22.69 -10.38
N GLN A 363 36.41 -22.68 -9.42
CA GLN A 363 36.06 -22.56 -8.01
C GLN A 363 35.45 -21.17 -7.75
N ILE A 364 34.26 -21.16 -7.17
CA ILE A 364 33.59 -19.94 -6.74
C ILE A 364 34.23 -19.50 -5.42
N PRO A 365 34.63 -18.22 -5.27
CA PRO A 365 35.19 -17.72 -4.02
C PRO A 365 34.21 -17.91 -2.86
N MET A 366 34.74 -18.35 -1.72
CA MET A 366 33.95 -18.49 -0.50
C MET A 366 33.57 -17.11 0.05
N PRO A 367 32.35 -16.92 0.58
CA PRO A 367 31.91 -15.64 1.13
C PRO A 367 32.83 -15.20 2.27
N LYS A 368 33.29 -13.95 2.22
CA LYS A 368 34.18 -13.34 3.22
C LYS A 368 33.52 -12.28 4.08
N ILE A 369 32.24 -12.01 3.88
CA ILE A 369 31.49 -11.02 4.65
C ILE A 369 30.36 -11.71 5.38
N PHE A 370 30.22 -11.44 6.68
CA PHE A 370 29.07 -11.84 7.48
C PHE A 370 28.20 -10.62 7.76
N ILE A 371 26.94 -10.68 7.36
CA ILE A 371 25.99 -9.57 7.47
C ILE A 371 24.87 -9.98 8.42
N VAL A 372 24.57 -9.14 9.40
CA VAL A 372 23.38 -9.26 10.24
C VAL A 372 22.42 -8.13 9.89
N SER A 373 21.16 -8.47 9.58
CA SER A 373 20.11 -7.48 9.32
C SER A 373 18.79 -7.85 9.97
N CYS A 374 17.87 -6.89 10.02
CA CYS A 374 16.53 -7.10 10.59
C CYS A 374 15.72 -8.15 9.80
N ASP A 375 14.81 -8.84 10.48
CA ASP A 375 13.77 -9.71 9.89
C ASP A 375 12.55 -8.92 9.39
N ASP A 376 12.61 -7.58 9.46
CA ASP A 376 11.63 -6.70 8.85
C ASP A 376 11.51 -7.04 7.35
N PRO A 377 10.30 -7.32 6.86
CA PRO A 377 10.05 -7.78 5.49
C PRO A 377 10.40 -6.75 4.40
N ARG A 378 10.59 -5.48 4.79
CA ARG A 378 11.05 -4.42 3.89
C ARG A 378 12.58 -4.40 3.78
N ILE A 379 13.26 -5.14 4.64
CA ILE A 379 14.71 -5.26 4.66
C ILE A 379 15.10 -6.57 3.99
N ASN A 380 15.86 -6.45 2.90
CA ASN A 380 16.55 -7.56 2.27
C ASN A 380 17.99 -7.13 1.99
N ALA A 381 18.91 -7.50 2.88
CA ALA A 381 20.30 -7.05 2.80
C ALA A 381 20.97 -7.43 1.47
N SER A 382 20.68 -8.62 0.94
CA SER A 382 21.19 -9.05 -0.36
C SER A 382 20.73 -8.15 -1.49
N HIS A 383 19.47 -7.72 -1.47
CA HIS A 383 18.94 -6.80 -2.47
C HIS A 383 19.50 -5.39 -2.30
N ILE A 384 19.48 -4.86 -1.07
CA ILE A 384 19.93 -3.51 -0.74
C ILE A 384 21.40 -3.31 -1.15
N LEU A 385 22.24 -4.31 -0.89
CA LEU A 385 23.68 -4.25 -1.17
C LEU A 385 24.05 -4.78 -2.57
N GLY A 386 23.07 -5.21 -3.37
CA GLY A 386 23.30 -5.75 -4.72
C GLY A 386 24.11 -7.04 -4.75
N LEU A 387 24.05 -7.85 -3.69
CA LEU A 387 24.81 -9.08 -3.53
C LEU A 387 24.35 -10.14 -4.53
N LYS A 388 25.32 -10.82 -5.13
CA LYS A 388 25.12 -12.07 -5.85
C LYS A 388 25.25 -13.24 -4.90
N GLN A 389 24.84 -14.40 -5.40
CA GLN A 389 24.99 -15.65 -4.67
C GLN A 389 26.47 -15.88 -4.31
N TRP A 390 26.72 -16.22 -3.05
CA TRP A 390 28.06 -16.43 -2.45
C TRP A 390 28.90 -15.17 -2.18
N ASP A 391 28.39 -13.96 -2.42
CA ASP A 391 29.14 -12.72 -2.09
C ASP A 391 29.27 -12.52 -0.57
N ALA A 392 28.24 -12.87 0.21
CA ALA A 392 28.23 -12.78 1.66
C ALA A 392 27.32 -13.85 2.29
N VAL A 393 27.53 -14.09 3.59
CA VAL A 393 26.55 -14.78 4.44
C VAL A 393 25.66 -13.73 5.08
N VAL A 394 24.34 -13.85 4.89
CA VAL A 394 23.34 -12.94 5.49
C VAL A 394 22.53 -13.70 6.54
N ALA A 395 22.64 -13.28 7.79
CA ALA A 395 21.82 -13.74 8.90
C ALA A 395 20.77 -12.68 9.25
N THR A 396 19.50 -13.08 9.36
CA THR A 396 18.41 -12.17 9.72
C THR A 396 17.89 -12.46 11.13
N GLY A 397 17.51 -11.42 11.85
CA GLY A 397 16.88 -11.55 13.16
C GLY A 397 16.28 -10.22 13.63
N VAL A 398 15.38 -10.28 14.62
CA VAL A 398 14.71 -9.10 15.16
C VAL A 398 15.71 -7.99 15.49
N ALA A 399 15.40 -6.78 15.04
CA ALA A 399 16.23 -5.59 15.18
C ALA A 399 17.64 -5.65 14.56
N GLY A 400 17.98 -6.70 13.81
CA GLY A 400 19.33 -6.88 13.26
C GLY A 400 20.40 -7.06 14.34
N ARG A 401 20.00 -7.54 15.53
CA ARG A 401 20.92 -7.69 16.68
C ARG A 401 21.88 -8.85 16.48
N ILE A 402 23.18 -8.57 16.53
CA ILE A 402 24.21 -9.61 16.34
C ILE A 402 24.28 -10.61 17.50
N ALA A 403 23.88 -10.22 18.71
CA ALA A 403 23.91 -11.09 19.88
C ALA A 403 23.15 -12.42 19.66
N HIS A 404 22.04 -12.38 18.93
CA HIS A 404 21.23 -13.56 18.62
C HIS A 404 21.77 -14.40 17.44
N GLN A 405 22.73 -13.87 16.69
CA GLN A 405 23.39 -14.54 15.58
C GLN A 405 24.86 -14.87 15.89
N PHE A 406 25.33 -14.57 17.10
CA PHE A 406 26.74 -14.62 17.46
C PHE A 406 27.32 -16.03 17.38
N GLU A 407 26.60 -17.02 17.90
CA GLU A 407 27.02 -18.43 17.85
C GLU A 407 27.09 -18.94 16.40
N ASN A 408 26.11 -18.55 15.56
CA ASN A 408 26.12 -18.88 14.13
C ASN A 408 27.30 -18.24 13.42
N MET A 409 27.60 -16.97 13.73
CA MET A 409 28.75 -16.25 13.18
C MET A 409 30.07 -16.94 13.53
N LEU A 410 30.29 -17.29 14.80
CA LEU A 410 31.48 -18.00 15.26
C LEU A 410 31.64 -19.37 14.60
N PHE A 411 30.55 -20.13 14.49
CA PHE A 411 30.56 -21.43 13.84
C PHE A 411 30.98 -21.33 12.36
N LEU A 412 30.42 -20.36 11.64
CA LEU A 412 30.71 -20.14 10.23
C LEU A 412 32.10 -19.55 10.00
N ASP A 413 32.57 -18.65 10.87
CA ASP A 413 33.90 -18.06 10.78
C ASP A 413 35.02 -19.11 10.84
N HIS A 414 34.81 -20.20 11.58
CA HIS A 414 35.80 -21.26 11.73
C HIS A 414 36.30 -21.82 10.38
N PHE A 415 35.43 -21.91 9.37
CA PHE A 415 35.77 -22.48 8.06
C PHE A 415 35.64 -21.48 6.90
N LEU A 416 34.83 -20.43 7.03
CA LEU A 416 34.74 -19.37 6.03
C LEU A 416 35.83 -18.32 6.18
N HIS A 417 36.38 -18.16 7.39
CA HIS A 417 37.35 -17.13 7.74
C HIS A 417 36.91 -15.76 7.22
N PHE A 418 35.86 -15.21 7.82
CA PHE A 418 35.33 -13.92 7.43
C PHE A 418 36.39 -12.84 7.59
N GLU A 419 36.29 -11.85 6.73
CA GLU A 419 37.12 -10.67 6.70
C GLU A 419 36.38 -9.46 7.28
N ASP A 420 35.06 -9.38 7.08
CA ASP A 420 34.24 -8.27 7.58
C ASP A 420 32.95 -8.77 8.23
N ILE A 421 32.52 -8.04 9.26
CA ILE A 421 31.18 -8.17 9.85
C ILE A 421 30.44 -6.85 9.63
N MET A 422 29.27 -6.93 9.01
CA MET A 422 28.36 -5.79 8.83
C MET A 422 27.13 -5.98 9.72
N ILE A 423 26.89 -5.02 10.61
CA ILE A 423 25.70 -5.01 11.49
C ILE A 423 24.77 -3.92 10.97
N ILE A 424 23.60 -4.29 10.43
CA ILE A 424 22.68 -3.36 9.78
C ILE A 424 21.39 -3.27 10.58
N HIS A 425 21.18 -2.14 11.24
CA HIS A 425 19.89 -1.77 11.82
C HIS A 425 19.16 -0.80 10.87
N HIS A 426 17.91 -0.42 11.15
CA HIS A 426 17.14 0.44 10.25
C HIS A 426 16.18 1.41 10.94
N THR A 427 15.85 2.52 10.25
CA THR A 427 14.84 3.51 10.68
C THR A 427 13.44 3.20 10.11
N VAL A 428 12.41 3.84 10.66
CA VAL A 428 11.05 3.91 10.08
C VAL A 428 10.55 5.36 10.12
N THR A 429 11.23 6.28 9.44
CA THR A 429 10.81 7.69 9.40
C THR A 429 9.44 7.84 8.73
N ASN A 430 8.55 8.69 9.27
CA ASN A 430 7.39 9.20 8.53
C ASN A 430 7.18 10.70 8.82
N GLN A 431 6.39 11.40 7.98
CA GLN A 431 6.20 12.86 8.06
C GLN A 431 5.49 13.34 9.36
N PHE A 432 5.10 12.42 10.24
CA PHE A 432 4.41 12.70 11.49
C PHE A 432 5.14 12.13 12.72
N PHE A 433 6.09 11.21 12.54
CA PHE A 433 6.82 10.52 13.61
C PHE A 433 8.25 10.17 13.16
N ASP A 434 9.22 10.66 13.92
CA ASP A 434 10.63 10.28 13.83
C ASP A 434 10.84 9.10 14.79
N GLN A 435 10.65 7.86 14.31
CA GLN A 435 10.74 6.67 15.16
C GLN A 435 11.53 5.53 14.53
N ASP A 436 12.19 4.78 15.40
CA ASP A 436 13.04 3.62 15.10
C ASP A 436 12.23 2.40 14.62
N CYS A 437 12.91 1.31 14.26
CA CYS A 437 12.32 -0.01 14.04
C CYS A 437 11.25 -0.34 15.10
N SER A 438 10.22 -1.13 14.75
CA SER A 438 9.21 -1.56 15.71
C SER A 438 9.79 -2.28 16.94
N ALA A 439 11.00 -2.83 16.85
CA ALA A 439 11.71 -3.34 18.02
C ALA A 439 12.14 -2.28 19.05
N GLY A 440 12.22 -1.00 18.67
CA GLY A 440 12.34 0.14 19.59
C GLY A 440 11.01 0.57 20.22
N LEU A 441 9.88 0.16 19.64
CA LEU A 441 8.54 0.38 20.21
C LEU A 441 8.17 -0.64 21.28
N PHE A 442 8.69 -1.87 21.18
CA PHE A 442 8.41 -2.94 22.14
C PHE A 442 9.49 -3.00 23.23
N ARG A 443 9.17 -2.48 24.41
CA ARG A 443 10.14 -2.47 25.52
C ARG A 443 10.42 -3.89 26.00
N ASN A 444 11.70 -4.21 26.21
CA ASN A 444 12.11 -5.49 26.80
C ASN A 444 11.40 -5.77 28.13
N SER A 445 11.07 -4.73 28.91
CA SER A 445 10.30 -4.86 30.17
C SER A 445 8.89 -5.42 29.96
N GLU A 446 8.19 -4.98 28.92
CA GLU A 446 6.82 -5.42 28.63
C GLU A 446 6.80 -6.89 28.19
N ILE A 447 7.77 -7.27 27.34
CA ILE A 447 7.93 -8.66 26.89
C ILE A 447 8.33 -9.57 28.06
N ARG A 448 9.24 -9.12 28.94
CA ARG A 448 9.60 -9.89 30.15
C ARG A 448 8.41 -10.09 31.06
N GLN A 449 7.59 -9.07 31.29
CA GLN A 449 6.37 -9.20 32.08
C GLN A 449 5.40 -10.21 31.45
N ALA A 450 5.14 -10.09 30.15
CA ALA A 450 4.25 -11.02 29.44
C ALA A 450 4.76 -12.47 29.48
N LEU A 451 6.08 -12.69 29.50
CA LEU A 451 6.68 -14.01 29.63
C LEU A 451 6.63 -14.54 31.07
N GLU A 452 6.82 -13.68 32.07
CA GLU A 452 6.66 -14.05 33.49
C GLU A 452 5.21 -14.47 33.79
N GLU A 453 4.22 -13.79 33.20
CA GLU A 453 2.81 -14.19 33.32
C GLU A 453 2.52 -15.57 32.68
N ARG A 454 3.20 -15.89 31.57
CA ARG A 454 3.03 -17.17 30.85
C ARG A 454 3.80 -18.32 31.50
N ALA A 455 5.00 -18.04 32.02
CA ALA A 455 5.92 -19.02 32.57
C ALA A 455 6.75 -18.39 33.72
N PRO A 456 6.17 -18.30 34.94
CA PRO A 456 6.84 -17.68 36.07
C PRO A 456 8.20 -18.32 36.39
N GLY A 457 9.22 -17.52 36.67
CA GLY A 457 10.57 -17.98 37.01
C GLY A 457 11.47 -18.36 35.83
N HIS A 458 10.99 -18.23 34.58
CA HIS A 458 11.74 -18.56 33.36
C HIS A 458 12.15 -17.31 32.54
N HIS A 459 12.68 -16.28 33.21
CA HIS A 459 12.96 -14.96 32.61
C HIS A 459 14.40 -14.75 32.08
N ASN A 460 15.29 -15.74 32.21
CA ASN A 460 16.70 -15.59 31.81
C ASN A 460 16.89 -15.76 30.30
N ILE A 461 16.25 -14.86 29.54
CA ILE A 461 16.41 -14.75 28.09
C ILE A 461 16.93 -13.35 27.74
N GLN A 462 17.77 -13.29 26.72
CA GLN A 462 18.18 -12.04 26.09
C GLN A 462 17.08 -11.63 25.10
N LEU A 463 16.70 -10.35 25.13
CA LEU A 463 15.68 -9.80 24.23
C LEU A 463 16.32 -8.71 23.37
N PRO A 464 15.92 -8.59 22.10
CA PRO A 464 16.61 -7.75 21.11
C PRO A 464 16.24 -6.26 21.19
N GLY A 465 15.25 -5.88 22.00
CA GLY A 465 14.75 -4.51 22.09
C GLY A 465 15.81 -3.53 22.59
N TYR A 466 15.68 -2.28 22.17
CA TYR A 466 16.60 -1.17 22.47
C TYR A 466 15.82 0.14 22.60
N GLU A 467 16.45 1.15 23.19
CA GLU A 467 15.83 2.48 23.38
C GLU A 467 16.40 3.56 22.44
N ASP A 468 17.63 3.38 21.97
CA ASP A 468 18.32 4.28 21.06
C ASP A 468 18.95 3.47 19.93
N LEU A 469 18.56 3.76 18.69
CA LEU A 469 19.01 3.02 17.51
C LEU A 469 20.52 3.10 17.31
N GLU A 470 21.11 4.30 17.33
CA GLU A 470 22.55 4.45 17.15
C GLU A 470 23.35 3.73 18.22
N GLN A 471 22.93 3.89 19.48
CA GLN A 471 23.56 3.22 20.62
C GLN A 471 23.43 1.71 20.50
N SER A 472 22.29 1.19 20.03
CA SER A 472 22.12 -0.26 19.84
C SER A 472 23.06 -0.85 18.79
N VAL A 473 23.38 -0.09 17.73
CA VAL A 473 24.40 -0.46 16.75
C VAL A 473 25.79 -0.44 17.40
N ARG A 474 26.10 0.60 18.19
CA ARG A 474 27.39 0.72 18.90
C ARG A 474 27.58 -0.41 19.91
N ASP A 475 26.55 -0.76 20.67
CA ASP A 475 26.56 -1.85 21.64
C ASP A 475 26.84 -3.19 20.95
N ASP A 476 26.24 -3.42 19.78
CA ASP A 476 26.46 -4.65 19.01
C ASP A 476 27.88 -4.72 18.40
N ILE A 477 28.43 -3.58 17.93
CA ILE A 477 29.83 -3.52 17.50
C ILE A 477 30.76 -3.85 18.68
N GLU A 478 30.53 -3.22 19.84
CA GLU A 478 31.36 -3.40 21.03
C GLU A 478 31.26 -4.83 21.57
N PHE A 479 30.07 -5.43 21.53
CA PHE A 479 29.86 -6.83 21.90
C PHE A 479 30.74 -7.78 21.07
N VAL A 480 30.85 -7.56 19.75
CA VAL A 480 31.75 -8.35 18.90
C VAL A 480 33.21 -8.05 19.21
N LYS A 481 33.57 -6.77 19.33
CA LYS A 481 34.97 -6.34 19.53
C LYS A 481 35.56 -6.75 20.87
N SER A 482 34.75 -6.76 21.92
CA SER A 482 35.17 -7.15 23.28
C SER A 482 35.21 -8.66 23.49
N SER A 483 34.65 -9.45 22.57
CA SER A 483 34.56 -10.90 22.74
C SER A 483 35.91 -11.58 22.45
N PRO A 484 36.47 -12.36 23.39
CA PRO A 484 37.71 -13.11 23.17
C PRO A 484 37.53 -14.29 22.21
N LEU A 485 36.28 -14.60 21.83
CA LEU A 485 35.96 -15.68 20.90
C LEU A 485 36.08 -15.24 19.44
N VAL A 486 36.15 -13.94 19.17
CA VAL A 486 36.30 -13.38 17.82
C VAL A 486 37.77 -13.10 17.54
N ARG A 487 38.25 -13.50 16.37
CA ARG A 487 39.63 -13.21 15.94
C ARG A 487 39.86 -11.70 15.87
N GLN A 488 41.02 -11.23 16.33
CA GLN A 488 41.30 -9.80 16.47
C GLN A 488 41.14 -9.04 15.14
N GLU A 489 41.59 -9.63 14.04
CA GLU A 489 41.47 -9.08 12.70
C GLU A 489 40.01 -8.89 12.24
N LEU A 490 39.11 -9.81 12.62
CA LEU A 490 37.70 -9.75 12.28
C LEU A 490 36.94 -8.76 13.19
N ALA A 491 37.28 -8.75 14.48
CA ALA A 491 36.77 -7.77 15.44
C ALA A 491 37.07 -6.32 14.98
N VAL A 492 38.30 -6.04 14.56
CA VAL A 492 38.69 -4.70 14.06
C VAL A 492 37.88 -4.28 12.83
N ARG A 493 37.55 -5.24 11.95
CA ARG A 493 36.77 -5.01 10.71
C ARG A 493 35.25 -5.11 10.90
N THR A 494 34.78 -5.17 12.13
CA THR A 494 33.34 -5.11 12.44
C THR A 494 32.84 -3.66 12.36
N THR A 495 31.86 -3.43 11.47
CA THR A 495 31.28 -2.12 11.22
C THR A 495 29.76 -2.16 11.34
N GLY A 496 29.18 -1.13 11.96
CA GLY A 496 27.74 -0.98 12.06
C GLY A 496 27.19 0.05 11.08
N TYR A 497 25.94 -0.13 10.70
CA TYR A 497 25.23 0.65 9.71
C TYR A 497 23.78 0.87 10.13
N ILE A 498 23.23 2.01 9.72
CA ILE A 498 21.80 2.31 9.78
C ILE A 498 21.29 2.47 8.36
N TYR A 499 20.30 1.65 8.00
CA TYR A 499 19.60 1.75 6.73
C TYR A 499 18.30 2.54 6.89
N ASP A 500 18.10 3.55 6.06
CA ASP A 500 16.82 4.27 6.01
C ASP A 500 15.90 3.62 4.95
N ILE A 501 14.81 3.01 5.43
CA ILE A 501 13.84 2.30 4.57
C ILE A 501 13.21 3.20 3.50
N ARG A 502 13.14 4.52 3.71
CA ARG A 502 12.49 5.45 2.78
C ARG A 502 13.41 5.99 1.72
N THR A 503 14.64 6.33 2.10
CA THR A 503 15.61 6.93 1.19
C THR A 503 16.48 5.89 0.51
N GLU A 504 16.46 4.64 1.00
CA GLU A 504 17.37 3.56 0.63
C GLU A 504 18.85 3.89 0.94
N HIS A 505 19.08 4.92 1.78
CA HIS A 505 20.42 5.34 2.18
C HIS A 505 20.98 4.45 3.30
N ILE A 506 22.30 4.24 3.31
CA ILE A 506 23.01 3.54 4.37
C ILE A 506 24.02 4.50 5.00
N ASP A 507 23.84 4.77 6.28
CA ASP A 507 24.77 5.55 7.09
C ASP A 507 25.67 4.63 7.90
N THR A 508 26.96 4.96 7.96
CA THR A 508 27.96 4.17 8.71
C THR A 508 28.06 4.68 10.14
N ILE A 509 27.96 3.78 11.12
CA ILE A 509 28.13 4.08 12.54
C ILE A 509 29.48 3.51 13.00
N SER A 510 30.40 4.39 13.36
CA SER A 510 31.69 4.00 13.94
C SER A 510 31.56 3.69 15.44
N ALA A 511 32.36 2.77 15.97
CA ALA A 511 32.53 2.66 17.42
C ALA A 511 33.19 3.95 17.94
N ILE A 512 32.71 4.49 19.08
CA ILE A 512 33.45 5.55 19.77
C ILE A 512 34.76 4.92 20.26
N LEU A 513 35.90 5.41 19.77
CA LEU A 513 37.19 5.14 20.41
C LEU A 513 37.12 5.75 21.81
N LEU A 514 36.91 4.93 22.84
CA LEU A 514 37.11 5.38 24.22
C LEU A 514 38.60 5.78 24.37
N PRO A 515 38.90 6.93 24.99
CA PRO A 515 40.27 7.41 25.18
C PRO A 515 41.13 6.51 26.10
#